data_AF-A0A1Y2VF64-F1
#
_entry.id   AF-A0A1Y2VF64-F1
#
_cell.length_a   1.000
_cell.length_b   1.000
_cell.length_c   1.000
_cell.angle_alpha   90.00
_cell.angle_beta   90.00
_cell.angle_gamma   90.00
#
_symmetry.space_group_name_H-M   'P 1'
#
loop_
_entity.id
_entity.type
_entity.pdbx_description
1 polymer ?
#
loop_
_entity_poly.entity_id
_entity_poly.type
_entity_poly.pdbx_seq_one_letter_code
_entity_poly.pdbx_strand_id
1 'polypeptide(L)'
;MKLSSVLHLPALLAASLLAPIQPVLAEHTSNWAVLVGTSRFWFNYRHLANVLSMYRTVKRLGIPDSQIILMLPDDMACNPRNAFPGTVYSNADRAVDLYGDNIEVDYRGYEVTVENFIRLLTDRVGDEMPRSKRLLTDDRSNIFVYMTGHGGNEFLKFQDAEEIGAFDLADAFEQMWEKRRYHEILFMIDTCQANTMYSKLYSPNIIATGSSELDQSSYSHHADNDVGVAVIDRYTYYNLEFLESEVKDLSSKKTVGDLFDSYNYEKIHSNAGVRYDLFRGGAEAARSRLLTDFFGNIQNVEVDGNRNATIDEDILALSRTIAKLREMAEQEEAAASKSNTTESNKAESRPSKRVQMAKPLTDDNWYTKKLVGATALASCAALWALGSYLETPKN
;
A
#
# COMPACT_ATOMS: atom_id res chain seq x y z
N MET A 1 -42.47 -8.17 63.46
CA MET A 1 -41.09 -8.41 62.99
C MET A 1 -41.17 -8.82 61.53
N LYS A 2 -40.65 -7.97 60.62
CA LYS A 2 -40.66 -8.18 59.16
C LYS A 2 -39.35 -8.86 58.78
N LEU A 3 -39.41 -10.02 58.11
CA LEU A 3 -38.25 -10.71 57.54
C LEU A 3 -38.70 -11.40 56.24
N SER A 4 -38.53 -10.72 55.11
CA SER A 4 -38.42 -11.36 53.79
C SER A 4 -38.12 -10.32 52.70
N SER A 5 -36.86 -9.88 52.59
CA SER A 5 -36.41 -9.12 51.40
C SER A 5 -34.96 -9.39 50.98
N VAL A 6 -34.40 -10.57 51.29
CA VAL A 6 -32.96 -10.83 51.06
C VAL A 6 -32.69 -11.82 49.90
N LEU A 7 -33.72 -12.33 49.21
CA LEU A 7 -33.56 -13.37 48.18
C LEU A 7 -33.57 -12.87 46.73
N HIS A 8 -33.56 -11.57 46.46
CA HIS A 8 -33.59 -11.03 45.08
C HIS A 8 -32.24 -10.51 44.57
N LEU A 9 -31.20 -10.48 45.41
CA LEU A 9 -29.85 -10.08 44.97
C LEU A 9 -28.99 -11.18 44.32
N PRO A 10 -29.12 -12.50 44.63
CA PRO A 10 -28.20 -13.50 44.06
C PRO A 10 -28.60 -13.96 42.65
N ALA A 11 -29.85 -13.73 42.22
CA ALA A 11 -30.32 -14.15 40.89
C ALA A 11 -29.83 -13.22 39.77
N LEU A 12 -29.67 -11.91 40.05
CA LEU A 12 -29.15 -10.93 39.09
C LEU A 12 -27.63 -11.05 38.88
N LEU A 13 -26.88 -11.48 39.89
CA LEU A 13 -25.43 -11.76 39.78
C LEU A 13 -25.13 -13.12 39.13
N ALA A 14 -26.03 -14.10 39.21
CA ALA A 14 -25.86 -15.38 38.51
C ALA A 14 -26.18 -15.26 37.01
N ALA A 15 -27.05 -14.33 36.62
CA ALA A 15 -27.41 -14.10 35.22
C ALA A 15 -26.32 -13.37 34.41
N SER A 16 -25.40 -12.64 35.05
CA SER A 16 -24.26 -12.00 34.37
C SER A 16 -23.10 -12.97 34.09
N LEU A 17 -23.07 -14.14 34.73
CA LEU A 17 -22.06 -15.20 34.53
C LEU A 17 -22.46 -16.22 33.44
N LEU A 18 -23.68 -16.10 32.90
CA LEU A 18 -24.25 -17.00 31.87
C LEU A 18 -24.55 -16.27 30.55
N ALA A 19 -24.06 -15.03 30.39
CA ALA A 19 -24.06 -14.42 29.07
C ALA A 19 -23.23 -15.30 28.14
N PRO A 20 -23.78 -15.79 27.01
CA PRO A 20 -22.96 -16.45 26.02
C PRO A 20 -21.88 -15.45 25.62
N ILE A 21 -20.62 -15.84 25.80
CA ILE A 21 -19.50 -15.18 25.14
C ILE A 21 -19.82 -15.34 23.66
N GLN A 22 -20.48 -14.33 23.08
CA GLN A 22 -20.50 -14.21 21.63
C GLN A 22 -19.04 -14.20 21.24
N PRO A 23 -18.58 -15.07 20.33
CA PRO A 23 -17.28 -14.86 19.72
C PRO A 23 -17.42 -13.50 19.06
N VAL A 24 -16.87 -12.47 19.70
CA VAL A 24 -16.48 -11.26 19.00
C VAL A 24 -15.55 -11.82 17.94
N LEU A 25 -16.03 -11.93 16.69
CA LEU A 25 -15.16 -12.05 15.54
C LEU A 25 -14.16 -10.94 15.76
N ALA A 26 -12.92 -11.31 16.09
CA ALA A 26 -11.89 -10.35 16.39
C ALA A 26 -11.66 -9.58 15.10
N GLU A 27 -12.32 -8.43 14.99
CA GLU A 27 -12.12 -7.51 13.90
C GLU A 27 -10.73 -6.91 14.11
N HIS A 28 -9.83 -7.22 13.19
CA HIS A 28 -8.50 -6.66 13.18
C HIS A 28 -8.59 -5.14 12.98
N THR A 29 -7.72 -4.38 13.65
CA THR A 29 -7.79 -2.91 13.71
C THR A 29 -6.73 -2.24 12.85
N SER A 30 -5.77 -2.98 12.31
CA SER A 30 -4.83 -2.46 11.32
C SER A 30 -4.28 -3.55 10.40
N ASN A 31 -3.90 -3.14 9.19
CA ASN A 31 -3.22 -3.98 8.20
C ASN A 31 -1.83 -3.43 7.95
N TRP A 32 -0.84 -4.33 7.99
CA TRP A 32 0.56 -4.03 7.76
C TRP A 32 1.10 -4.87 6.62
N ALA A 33 2.08 -4.34 5.90
CA ALA A 33 2.79 -5.08 4.86
C ALA A 33 4.29 -5.11 5.17
N VAL A 34 4.94 -6.26 5.01
CA VAL A 34 6.39 -6.43 5.07
C VAL A 34 6.84 -7.03 3.74
N LEU A 35 7.47 -6.21 2.91
CA LEU A 35 7.79 -6.53 1.52
C LEU A 35 9.30 -6.59 1.33
N VAL A 36 9.83 -7.78 1.06
CA VAL A 36 11.26 -8.06 1.12
C VAL A 36 11.78 -8.59 -0.21
N GLY A 37 12.59 -7.77 -0.89
CA GLY A 37 13.47 -8.23 -1.94
C GLY A 37 14.76 -8.74 -1.33
N THR A 38 15.23 -9.92 -1.75
CA THR A 38 16.42 -10.52 -1.14
C THR A 38 17.60 -10.64 -2.09
N SER A 39 17.39 -10.42 -3.39
CA SER A 39 18.44 -10.54 -4.41
C SER A 39 18.93 -9.20 -4.91
N ARG A 40 20.25 -9.09 -5.13
CA ARG A 40 20.94 -7.92 -5.69
C ARG A 40 21.43 -8.19 -7.11
N PHE A 41 22.00 -7.16 -7.76
CA PHE A 41 22.53 -7.16 -9.12
C PHE A 41 21.48 -7.13 -10.24
N TRP A 42 21.90 -6.56 -11.37
CA TRP A 42 21.03 -6.28 -12.52
C TRP A 42 20.27 -7.50 -13.07
N PHE A 43 20.89 -8.68 -13.08
CA PHE A 43 20.24 -9.89 -13.59
C PHE A 43 19.07 -10.39 -12.71
N ASN A 44 18.91 -9.80 -11.52
CA ASN A 44 17.81 -10.05 -10.59
C ASN A 44 16.79 -8.92 -10.55
N TYR A 45 16.78 -8.05 -11.55
CA TYR A 45 15.85 -6.93 -11.69
C TYR A 45 14.40 -7.30 -11.32
N ARG A 46 13.91 -8.45 -11.81
CA ARG A 46 12.55 -8.96 -11.54
C ARG A 46 12.20 -9.07 -10.06
N HIS A 47 13.14 -9.44 -9.18
CA HIS A 47 12.84 -9.58 -7.75
C HIS A 47 12.52 -8.21 -7.13
N LEU A 48 13.22 -7.15 -7.53
CA LEU A 48 12.89 -5.78 -7.11
C LEU A 48 11.55 -5.32 -7.70
N ALA A 49 11.32 -5.58 -8.99
CA ALA A 49 10.07 -5.24 -9.67
C ALA A 49 8.84 -5.97 -9.07
N ASN A 50 9.00 -7.23 -8.63
CA ASN A 50 7.96 -7.98 -7.92
C ASN A 50 7.55 -7.27 -6.62
N VAL A 51 8.54 -6.89 -5.80
CA VAL A 51 8.31 -6.23 -4.51
C VAL A 51 7.65 -4.87 -4.71
N LEU A 52 8.13 -4.06 -5.67
CA LEU A 52 7.53 -2.77 -5.97
C LEU A 52 6.10 -2.90 -6.52
N SER A 53 5.81 -3.96 -7.29
CA SER A 53 4.45 -4.26 -7.74
C SER A 53 3.51 -4.60 -6.58
N MET A 54 3.97 -5.38 -5.61
CA MET A 54 3.21 -5.66 -4.37
C MET A 54 3.02 -4.40 -3.53
N TYR A 55 4.06 -3.57 -3.39
CA TYR A 55 4.01 -2.27 -2.71
C TYR A 55 2.93 -1.38 -3.33
N ARG A 56 2.93 -1.25 -4.65
CA ARG A 56 1.90 -0.48 -5.37
C ARG A 56 0.50 -1.05 -5.13
N THR A 57 0.35 -2.36 -5.04
CA THR A 57 -0.94 -3.01 -4.79
C THR A 57 -1.49 -2.66 -3.40
N VAL A 58 -0.67 -2.79 -2.35
CA VAL A 58 -1.10 -2.42 -0.98
C VAL A 58 -1.37 -0.92 -0.85
N LYS A 59 -0.56 -0.08 -1.51
CA LYS A 59 -0.77 1.38 -1.59
C LYS A 59 -2.06 1.74 -2.28
N ARG A 60 -2.37 1.10 -3.40
CA ARG A 60 -3.62 1.31 -4.16
C ARG A 60 -4.84 0.97 -3.31
N LEU A 61 -4.74 -0.07 -2.49
CA LEU A 61 -5.78 -0.50 -1.55
C LEU A 61 -5.74 0.28 -0.22
N GLY A 62 -4.85 1.27 -0.13
CA GLY A 62 -4.91 2.35 0.84
C GLY A 62 -4.01 2.19 2.06
N ILE A 63 -3.22 1.10 2.18
CA ILE A 63 -2.31 0.95 3.31
C ILE A 63 -1.27 2.11 3.25
N PRO A 64 -1.12 2.93 4.30
CA PRO A 64 -0.18 4.05 4.31
C PRO A 64 1.27 3.57 4.46
N ASP A 65 2.24 4.39 4.04
CA ASP A 65 3.68 4.04 4.12
C ASP A 65 4.12 3.75 5.56
N SER A 66 3.51 4.43 6.54
CA SER A 66 3.76 4.16 7.96
C SER A 66 3.38 2.75 8.43
N GLN A 67 2.71 1.96 7.59
CA GLN A 67 2.30 0.57 7.82
C GLN A 67 2.88 -0.41 6.78
N ILE A 68 3.80 0.06 5.93
CA ILE A 68 4.49 -0.77 4.95
C ILE A 68 5.97 -0.73 5.27
N ILE A 69 6.58 -1.89 5.49
CA ILE A 69 8.02 -2.03 5.59
C ILE A 69 8.54 -2.54 4.25
N LEU A 70 9.34 -1.74 3.56
CA LEU A 70 9.91 -2.05 2.26
C LEU A 70 11.43 -2.25 2.36
N MET A 71 11.90 -3.45 2.04
CA MET A 71 13.32 -3.81 2.02
C MET A 71 13.79 -4.08 0.59
N LEU A 72 14.66 -3.20 0.06
CA LEU A 72 15.23 -3.32 -1.29
C LEU A 72 16.76 -3.44 -1.22
N PRO A 73 17.34 -4.59 -1.62
CA PRO A 73 18.76 -4.89 -1.47
C PRO A 73 19.64 -4.23 -2.54
N ASP A 74 19.04 -3.62 -3.56
CA ASP A 74 19.72 -2.90 -4.63
C ASP A 74 18.77 -1.85 -5.22
N ASP A 75 19.28 -0.93 -6.02
CA ASP A 75 18.52 0.11 -6.69
C ASP A 75 18.65 -0.04 -8.21
N MET A 76 17.63 -0.65 -8.83
CA MET A 76 17.60 -0.83 -10.28
C MET A 76 17.28 0.46 -11.03
N ALA A 77 16.59 1.42 -10.39
CA ALA A 77 16.24 2.70 -11.01
C ALA A 77 17.50 3.54 -11.27
N CYS A 78 18.46 3.52 -10.34
CA CYS A 78 19.75 4.21 -10.45
C CYS A 78 20.89 3.34 -11.01
N ASN A 79 20.63 2.12 -11.48
CA ASN A 79 21.67 1.26 -12.03
C ASN A 79 22.19 1.79 -13.38
N PRO A 80 23.51 1.87 -13.63
CA PRO A 80 24.06 2.32 -14.92
C PRO A 80 23.66 1.47 -16.13
N ARG A 81 23.18 0.23 -15.91
CA ARG A 81 22.65 -0.64 -16.97
C ARG A 81 21.20 -0.35 -17.33
N ASN A 82 20.50 0.43 -16.52
CA ASN A 82 19.11 0.76 -16.77
C ASN A 82 19.00 1.73 -17.95
N ALA A 83 18.40 1.27 -19.04
CA ALA A 83 18.11 2.09 -20.22
C ALA A 83 17.12 3.23 -19.91
N PHE A 84 16.38 3.14 -18.81
CA PHE A 84 15.37 4.10 -18.37
C PHE A 84 15.69 4.63 -16.96
N PRO A 85 16.63 5.58 -16.82
CA PRO A 85 17.08 6.07 -15.53
C PRO A 85 15.94 6.60 -14.65
N GLY A 86 15.95 6.23 -13.38
CA GLY A 86 14.97 6.67 -12.39
C GLY A 86 13.63 5.92 -12.44
N THR A 87 13.50 4.88 -13.26
CA THR A 87 12.24 4.13 -13.43
C THR A 87 12.45 2.63 -13.33
N VAL A 88 11.39 1.91 -12.95
CA VAL A 88 11.35 0.45 -12.91
C VAL A 88 10.01 -0.03 -13.47
N TYR A 89 10.05 -0.90 -14.46
CA TYR A 89 8.88 -1.52 -15.09
C TYR A 89 8.84 -3.03 -14.86
N SER A 90 7.66 -3.62 -14.70
CA SER A 90 7.44 -5.09 -14.62
C SER A 90 6.83 -5.70 -15.88
N ASN A 91 6.57 -4.90 -16.91
CA ASN A 91 6.02 -5.33 -18.19
C ASN A 91 6.71 -4.59 -19.34
N ALA A 92 6.78 -5.23 -20.51
CA ALA A 92 7.46 -4.68 -21.69
C ALA A 92 6.74 -3.49 -22.33
N ASP A 93 5.43 -3.34 -22.09
CA ASP A 93 4.67 -2.16 -22.54
C ASP A 93 4.96 -0.91 -21.70
N ARG A 94 5.65 -1.08 -20.56
CA ARG A 94 6.07 -0.01 -19.64
C ARG A 94 4.92 0.90 -19.24
N ALA A 95 3.71 0.33 -19.11
CA ALA A 95 2.50 1.10 -18.83
C ALA A 95 2.54 1.80 -17.47
N VAL A 96 3.29 1.26 -16.51
CA VAL A 96 3.36 1.74 -15.13
C VAL A 96 4.81 1.74 -14.65
N ASP A 97 5.32 2.91 -14.26
CA ASP A 97 6.54 3.02 -13.48
C ASP A 97 6.25 2.63 -12.01
N LEU A 98 6.98 1.63 -11.54
CA LEU A 98 6.89 1.07 -10.20
C LEU A 98 7.75 1.82 -9.19
N TYR A 99 8.76 2.56 -9.66
CA TYR A 99 9.63 3.35 -8.79
C TYR A 99 8.95 4.68 -8.46
N GLY A 100 8.61 5.48 -9.47
CA GLY A 100 7.83 6.71 -9.31
C GLY A 100 8.36 7.69 -8.23
N ASP A 101 7.52 8.66 -7.87
CA ASP A 101 7.91 9.73 -6.94
C ASP A 101 7.57 9.43 -5.46
N ASN A 102 6.86 8.33 -5.18
CA ASN A 102 6.17 8.12 -3.89
C ASN A 102 6.44 6.74 -3.25
N ILE A 103 7.64 6.20 -3.46
CA ILE A 103 8.10 5.01 -2.75
C ILE A 103 8.87 5.40 -1.49
N GLU A 104 8.55 4.76 -0.37
CA GLU A 104 9.31 4.86 0.87
C GLU A 104 10.04 3.54 1.09
N VAL A 105 11.35 3.51 0.83
CA VAL A 105 12.19 2.32 1.08
C VAL A 105 12.80 2.44 2.46
N ASP A 106 12.46 1.53 3.37
CA ASP A 106 12.90 1.55 4.76
C ASP A 106 14.31 1.00 4.89
N TYR A 107 14.57 -0.20 4.38
CA TYR A 107 15.89 -0.84 4.41
C TYR A 107 16.47 -0.87 3.00
N ARG A 108 17.61 -0.19 2.81
CA ARG A 108 18.24 0.00 1.49
C ARG A 108 19.58 -0.71 1.42
N GLY A 109 19.84 -1.37 0.30
CA GLY A 109 21.16 -1.91 -0.01
C GLY A 109 21.67 -2.83 1.10
N TYR A 110 22.83 -2.49 1.68
CA TYR A 110 23.48 -3.25 2.75
C TYR A 110 22.66 -3.38 4.04
N GLU A 111 21.59 -2.61 4.23
CA GLU A 111 20.71 -2.77 5.40
C GLU A 111 19.76 -3.99 5.27
N VAL A 112 19.62 -4.56 4.06
CA VAL A 112 18.77 -5.73 3.82
C VAL A 112 19.52 -7.02 4.18
N THR A 113 19.63 -7.29 5.47
CA THR A 113 20.30 -8.49 6.02
C THR A 113 19.32 -9.43 6.69
N VAL A 114 19.70 -10.69 6.87
CA VAL A 114 18.88 -11.66 7.63
C VAL A 114 18.68 -11.15 9.06
N GLU A 115 19.74 -10.62 9.67
CA GLU A 115 19.71 -10.06 11.01
C GLU A 115 18.69 -8.92 11.17
N ASN A 116 18.71 -7.92 10.27
CA ASN A 116 17.78 -6.79 10.35
C ASN A 116 16.33 -7.23 10.15
N PHE A 117 16.09 -8.17 9.25
CA PHE A 117 14.76 -8.73 9.02
C PHE A 117 14.24 -9.47 10.26
N ILE A 118 15.04 -10.35 10.87
CA ILE A 118 14.65 -11.05 12.11
C ILE A 118 14.46 -10.06 13.27
N ARG A 119 15.31 -9.05 13.41
CA ARG A 119 15.15 -8.01 14.45
C ARG A 119 13.87 -7.20 14.26
N LEU A 120 13.50 -6.87 13.03
CA LEU A 120 12.23 -6.21 12.70
C LEU A 120 11.03 -7.07 13.14
N LEU A 121 11.00 -8.33 12.70
CA LEU A 121 9.92 -9.27 13.05
C LEU A 121 9.84 -9.54 14.55
N THR A 122 10.95 -9.53 15.28
CA THR A 122 10.97 -9.90 16.71
C THR A 122 10.96 -8.70 17.67
N ASP A 123 10.86 -7.47 17.16
CA ASP A 123 10.95 -6.23 17.95
C ASP A 123 12.27 -6.12 18.74
N ARG A 124 13.38 -6.43 18.06
CA ARG A 124 14.74 -6.35 18.61
C ARG A 124 15.58 -5.31 17.89
N VAL A 125 14.93 -4.23 17.43
CA VAL A 125 15.58 -3.05 16.85
C VAL A 125 15.87 -2.03 17.96
N GLY A 126 17.07 -1.43 17.95
CA GLY A 126 17.50 -0.50 19.01
C GLY A 126 16.67 0.78 19.06
N ASP A 127 16.56 1.42 20.22
CA ASP A 127 15.72 2.60 20.48
C ASP A 127 16.03 3.79 19.55
N GLU A 128 17.25 3.87 19.04
CA GLU A 128 17.73 4.87 18.08
C GLU A 128 17.11 4.75 16.68
N MET A 129 16.55 3.59 16.34
CA MET A 129 16.01 3.35 15.00
C MET A 129 14.70 4.12 14.78
N PRO A 130 14.55 4.78 13.61
CA PRO A 130 13.38 5.58 13.30
C PRO A 130 12.12 4.71 13.24
N ARG A 131 10.95 5.35 13.40
CA ARG A 131 9.65 4.68 13.39
C ARG A 131 9.39 3.88 12.10
N SER A 132 9.85 4.37 10.95
CA SER A 132 9.69 3.70 9.65
C SER A 132 10.44 2.36 9.57
N LYS A 133 11.44 2.14 10.43
CA LYS A 133 12.18 0.86 10.55
C LYS A 133 11.63 -0.03 11.67
N ARG A 134 10.37 0.13 12.06
CA ARG A 134 9.71 -0.64 13.12
C ARG A 134 8.37 -1.18 12.66
N LEU A 135 8.15 -2.47 12.91
CA LEU A 135 6.87 -3.12 12.66
C LEU A 135 5.94 -2.90 13.87
N LEU A 136 5.20 -1.80 13.95
CA LEU A 136 4.44 -1.45 15.16
C LEU A 136 3.06 -2.15 15.23
N THR A 137 3.07 -3.47 15.13
CA THR A 137 1.90 -4.35 15.13
C THR A 137 1.57 -4.89 16.54
N ASP A 138 0.32 -5.29 16.72
CA ASP A 138 -0.26 -5.84 17.96
C ASP A 138 -1.16 -7.07 17.68
N ASP A 139 -1.87 -7.58 18.70
CA ASP A 139 -2.75 -8.75 18.61
C ASP A 139 -4.05 -8.53 17.81
N ARG A 140 -4.22 -7.32 17.26
CA ARG A 140 -5.30 -6.95 16.35
C ARG A 140 -4.77 -6.49 14.99
N SER A 141 -3.51 -6.76 14.68
CA SER A 141 -2.89 -6.38 13.42
C SER A 141 -2.80 -7.57 12.48
N ASN A 142 -3.39 -7.48 11.29
CA ASN A 142 -3.11 -8.45 10.23
C ASN A 142 -1.86 -8.03 9.47
N ILE A 143 -1.03 -9.00 9.08
CA ILE A 143 0.25 -8.73 8.43
C ILE A 143 0.34 -9.52 7.13
N PHE A 144 0.52 -8.80 6.03
CA PHE A 144 0.93 -9.36 4.75
C PHE A 144 2.46 -9.39 4.68
N VAL A 145 3.07 -10.57 4.67
CA VAL A 145 4.52 -10.74 4.51
C VAL A 145 4.79 -11.32 3.13
N TYR A 146 5.48 -10.56 2.28
CA TYR A 146 5.88 -11.00 0.95
C TYR A 146 7.40 -11.02 0.82
N MET A 147 7.94 -12.16 0.38
CA MET A 147 9.37 -12.32 0.14
C MET A 147 9.62 -12.87 -1.27
N THR A 148 10.66 -12.36 -1.93
CA THR A 148 11.06 -12.87 -3.25
C THR A 148 12.58 -12.85 -3.43
N GLY A 149 13.08 -13.87 -4.13
CA GLY A 149 14.49 -14.00 -4.45
C GLY A 149 14.87 -15.40 -4.89
N HIS A 150 16.13 -15.74 -4.68
CA HIS A 150 16.67 -17.07 -4.95
C HIS A 150 16.72 -17.89 -3.68
N GLY A 151 16.35 -19.16 -3.76
CA GLY A 151 16.31 -20.06 -2.63
C GLY A 151 16.31 -21.51 -3.08
N GLY A 152 15.98 -22.40 -2.16
CA GLY A 152 15.91 -23.83 -2.38
C GLY A 152 15.27 -24.52 -1.19
N ASN A 153 15.61 -25.79 -0.99
CA ASN A 153 15.02 -26.59 0.08
C ASN A 153 15.29 -25.97 1.46
N GLU A 154 14.25 -25.38 2.05
CA GLU A 154 14.23 -24.77 3.38
C GLU A 154 15.16 -23.55 3.56
N PHE A 155 15.57 -22.86 2.48
CA PHE A 155 16.34 -21.61 2.58
C PHE A 155 16.00 -20.57 1.50
N LEU A 156 16.22 -19.29 1.83
CA LEU A 156 16.18 -18.15 0.90
C LEU A 156 17.45 -17.31 1.05
N LYS A 157 18.12 -17.00 -0.06
CA LYS A 157 19.37 -16.22 -0.08
C LYS A 157 19.11 -14.74 0.11
N PHE A 158 19.88 -14.11 0.98
CA PHE A 158 19.96 -12.66 1.16
C PHE A 158 21.26 -12.13 0.56
N GLN A 159 21.13 -11.20 -0.38
CA GLN A 159 22.20 -10.50 -1.07
C GLN A 159 23.29 -11.38 -1.71
N ASP A 160 22.99 -12.66 -1.99
CA ASP A 160 23.98 -13.65 -2.46
C ASP A 160 25.15 -13.89 -1.49
N ALA A 161 24.96 -13.57 -0.19
CA ALA A 161 25.99 -13.66 0.85
C ALA A 161 25.52 -14.43 2.10
N GLU A 162 24.25 -14.27 2.47
CA GLU A 162 23.63 -14.90 3.63
C GLU A 162 22.42 -15.74 3.19
N GLU A 163 21.93 -16.59 4.07
CA GLU A 163 20.73 -17.40 3.85
C GLU A 163 19.86 -17.35 5.12
N ILE A 164 18.55 -17.20 4.95
CA ILE A 164 17.57 -17.41 6.02
C ILE A 164 16.91 -18.77 5.83
N GLY A 165 16.84 -19.57 6.90
CA GLY A 165 16.21 -20.88 6.89
C GLY A 165 14.71 -20.84 7.18
N ALA A 166 14.00 -21.91 6.81
CA ALA A 166 12.60 -22.13 7.18
C ALA A 166 12.39 -22.14 8.70
N PHE A 167 13.39 -22.63 9.46
CA PHE A 167 13.39 -22.64 10.92
C PHE A 167 13.53 -21.23 11.51
N ASP A 168 14.40 -20.39 10.94
CA ASP A 168 14.57 -19.01 11.41
C ASP A 168 13.27 -18.20 11.26
N LEU A 169 12.56 -18.40 10.14
CA LEU A 169 11.22 -17.82 9.93
C LEU A 169 10.20 -18.34 10.94
N ALA A 170 10.19 -19.65 11.19
CA ALA A 170 9.28 -20.27 12.15
C ALA A 170 9.48 -19.69 13.55
N ASP A 171 10.73 -19.60 14.00
CA ASP A 171 11.05 -19.06 15.33
C ASP A 171 10.82 -17.55 15.43
N ALA A 172 10.96 -16.80 14.32
CA ALA A 172 10.62 -15.38 14.29
C ALA A 172 9.10 -15.15 14.42
N PHE A 173 8.29 -15.89 13.66
CA PHE A 173 6.83 -15.83 13.76
C PHE A 173 6.33 -16.32 15.12
N GLU A 174 6.97 -17.31 15.72
CA GLU A 174 6.64 -17.74 17.09
C GLU A 174 6.91 -16.64 18.11
N GLN A 175 8.05 -15.95 18.00
CA GLN A 175 8.32 -14.82 18.87
C GLN A 175 7.32 -13.68 18.67
N MET A 176 6.82 -13.47 17.45
CA MET A 176 5.74 -12.51 17.21
C MET A 176 4.45 -12.94 17.91
N TRP A 177 4.12 -14.23 17.85
CA TRP A 177 2.93 -14.79 18.48
C TRP A 177 2.98 -14.65 20.01
N GLU A 178 4.06 -15.08 20.63
CA GLU A 178 4.28 -14.98 22.08
C GLU A 178 4.26 -13.53 22.58
N LYS A 179 4.77 -12.60 21.76
CA LYS A 179 4.74 -11.16 22.03
C LYS A 179 3.43 -10.48 21.64
N ARG A 180 2.42 -11.22 21.15
CA ARG A 180 1.13 -10.69 20.74
C ARG A 180 1.26 -9.58 19.69
N ARG A 181 2.06 -9.83 18.65
CA ARG A 181 2.37 -8.84 17.59
C ARG A 181 1.64 -9.09 16.29
N TYR A 182 0.72 -10.03 16.23
CA TYR A 182 -0.18 -10.18 15.09
C TYR A 182 -1.51 -10.83 15.52
N HIS A 183 -2.54 -10.55 14.74
CA HIS A 183 -3.81 -11.24 14.75
C HIS A 183 -3.78 -12.43 13.79
N GLU A 184 -3.52 -12.15 12.50
CA GLU A 184 -3.37 -13.13 11.42
C GLU A 184 -2.21 -12.72 10.48
N ILE A 185 -1.49 -13.70 9.93
CA ILE A 185 -0.42 -13.47 8.94
C ILE A 185 -0.81 -14.15 7.62
N LEU A 186 -0.70 -13.40 6.52
CA LEU A 186 -0.62 -13.96 5.17
C LEU A 186 0.84 -13.92 4.71
N PHE A 187 1.49 -15.08 4.64
CA PHE A 187 2.87 -15.24 4.21
C PHE A 187 2.93 -15.74 2.76
N MET A 188 3.42 -14.90 1.85
CA MET A 188 3.60 -15.23 0.44
C MET A 188 5.09 -15.21 0.09
N ILE A 189 5.57 -16.24 -0.60
CA ILE A 189 6.98 -16.32 -0.96
C ILE A 189 7.21 -16.83 -2.39
N ASP A 190 7.96 -16.05 -3.18
CA ASP A 190 8.31 -16.38 -4.57
C ASP A 190 9.80 -16.70 -4.72
N THR A 191 10.11 -18.00 -4.77
CA THR A 191 11.46 -18.57 -4.91
C THR A 191 11.38 -20.02 -5.37
N CYS A 192 12.49 -20.59 -5.84
CA CYS A 192 12.61 -22.03 -6.02
C CYS A 192 12.36 -22.77 -4.70
N GLN A 193 11.58 -23.85 -4.76
CA GLN A 193 11.16 -24.67 -3.63
C GLN A 193 10.50 -23.89 -2.48
N ALA A 194 9.80 -22.81 -2.83
CA ALA A 194 9.11 -21.90 -1.91
C ALA A 194 8.25 -22.61 -0.85
N ASN A 195 7.59 -23.71 -1.21
CA ASN A 195 6.68 -24.42 -0.30
C ASN A 195 7.39 -25.03 0.92
N THR A 196 8.70 -25.24 0.82
CA THR A 196 9.53 -25.74 1.92
C THR A 196 9.74 -24.69 3.01
N MET A 197 9.70 -23.39 2.66
CA MET A 197 9.97 -22.28 3.57
C MET A 197 8.94 -22.14 4.69
N TYR A 198 7.68 -22.46 4.42
CA TYR A 198 6.64 -22.43 5.44
C TYR A 198 6.39 -23.81 6.08
N SER A 199 7.11 -24.86 5.70
CA SER A 199 6.88 -26.22 6.20
C SER A 199 7.17 -26.38 7.69
N LYS A 200 8.06 -25.55 8.25
CA LYS A 200 8.46 -25.57 9.66
C LYS A 200 7.67 -24.62 10.54
N LEU A 201 6.78 -23.78 9.98
CA LEU A 201 5.95 -22.89 10.80
C LEU A 201 5.07 -23.70 11.75
N TYR A 202 4.96 -23.24 12.99
CA TYR A 202 4.18 -23.90 14.04
C TYR A 202 3.28 -22.95 14.85
N SER A 203 3.43 -21.64 14.65
CA SER A 203 2.61 -20.61 15.31
C SER A 203 1.23 -20.51 14.66
N PRO A 204 0.17 -20.25 15.44
CA PRO A 204 -1.20 -20.24 14.93
C PRO A 204 -1.50 -19.01 14.06
N ASN A 205 -2.65 -19.04 13.38
CA ASN A 205 -3.20 -17.94 12.58
C ASN A 205 -2.32 -17.48 11.40
N ILE A 206 -1.59 -18.41 10.80
CA ILE A 206 -0.78 -18.15 9.60
C ILE A 206 -1.39 -18.88 8.40
N ILE A 207 -1.67 -18.12 7.35
CA ILE A 207 -1.95 -18.63 6.01
C ILE A 207 -0.67 -18.44 5.19
N ALA A 208 -0.17 -19.51 4.59
CA ALA A 208 1.05 -19.43 3.78
C ALA A 208 0.83 -19.93 2.36
N THR A 209 1.52 -19.33 1.40
CA THR A 209 1.56 -19.80 0.01
C THR A 209 2.93 -19.54 -0.61
N GLY A 210 3.34 -20.43 -1.50
CA GLY A 210 4.64 -20.40 -2.15
C GLY A 210 4.52 -20.69 -3.63
N SER A 211 5.51 -20.23 -4.41
CA SER A 211 5.46 -20.37 -5.87
C SER A 211 5.77 -21.76 -6.42
N SER A 212 6.47 -22.62 -5.67
CA SER A 212 6.96 -23.91 -6.19
C SER A 212 7.14 -24.98 -5.10
N GLU A 213 6.86 -26.24 -5.44
CA GLU A 213 7.02 -27.41 -4.58
C GLU A 213 8.50 -27.81 -4.38
N LEU A 214 8.74 -28.74 -3.45
CA LEU A 214 10.04 -29.40 -3.31
C LEU A 214 10.48 -29.97 -4.66
N ASP A 215 11.76 -29.86 -4.98
CA ASP A 215 12.36 -30.27 -6.26
C ASP A 215 11.87 -29.51 -7.50
N GLN A 216 11.15 -28.40 -7.34
CA GLN A 216 10.76 -27.51 -8.45
C GLN A 216 11.49 -26.16 -8.40
N SER A 217 11.74 -25.59 -9.59
CA SER A 217 12.18 -24.20 -9.74
C SER A 217 10.98 -23.26 -9.76
N SER A 218 11.18 -21.99 -9.40
CA SER A 218 10.30 -20.89 -9.80
C SER A 218 10.82 -20.27 -11.10
N TYR A 219 9.95 -19.60 -11.85
CA TYR A 219 10.25 -19.16 -13.20
C TYR A 219 9.96 -17.68 -13.42
N SER A 220 10.86 -17.02 -14.12
CA SER A 220 10.69 -15.65 -14.59
C SER A 220 9.64 -15.54 -15.71
N HIS A 221 9.08 -14.35 -15.87
CA HIS A 221 8.15 -13.96 -16.94
C HIS A 221 8.59 -12.64 -17.59
N HIS A 222 8.01 -12.29 -18.74
CA HIS A 222 8.25 -11.05 -19.49
C HIS A 222 9.75 -10.66 -19.60
N ALA A 223 10.44 -11.22 -20.60
CA ALA A 223 11.75 -10.71 -20.99
C ALA A 223 11.58 -9.36 -21.69
N ASP A 224 12.31 -8.33 -21.24
CA ASP A 224 12.37 -7.03 -21.90
C ASP A 224 13.72 -6.87 -22.59
N ASN A 225 13.71 -6.62 -23.91
CA ASN A 225 14.93 -6.52 -24.70
C ASN A 225 15.70 -5.21 -24.45
N ASP A 226 15.01 -4.13 -24.07
CA ASP A 226 15.65 -2.84 -23.79
C ASP A 226 16.31 -2.86 -22.40
N VAL A 227 15.69 -3.53 -21.42
CA VAL A 227 16.27 -3.77 -20.08
C VAL A 227 17.31 -4.91 -20.11
N GLY A 228 17.15 -5.86 -21.03
CA GLY A 228 18.07 -6.97 -21.29
C GLY A 228 17.91 -8.17 -20.33
N VAL A 229 16.88 -8.19 -19.50
CA VAL A 229 16.60 -9.24 -18.49
C VAL A 229 15.09 -9.46 -18.36
N ALA A 230 14.69 -10.53 -17.66
CA ALA A 230 13.30 -10.70 -17.25
C ALA A 230 12.92 -9.67 -16.18
N VAL A 231 11.71 -9.11 -16.30
CA VAL A 231 11.26 -7.97 -15.47
C VAL A 231 10.26 -8.35 -14.37
N ILE A 232 9.75 -9.58 -14.35
CA ILE A 232 8.84 -10.07 -13.30
C ILE A 232 8.93 -11.59 -13.19
N ASP A 233 8.50 -12.18 -12.07
CA ASP A 233 8.33 -13.64 -11.94
C ASP A 233 6.88 -14.10 -12.19
N ARG A 234 6.71 -15.34 -12.66
CA ARG A 234 5.40 -15.88 -13.05
C ARG A 234 4.39 -15.91 -11.93
N TYR A 235 4.77 -16.46 -10.78
CA TYR A 235 3.89 -16.56 -9.63
C TYR A 235 3.42 -15.17 -9.19
N THR A 236 4.37 -14.24 -9.04
CA THR A 236 4.06 -12.85 -8.71
C THR A 236 3.16 -12.20 -9.77
N TYR A 237 3.47 -12.36 -11.05
CA TYR A 237 2.65 -11.82 -12.16
C TYR A 237 1.19 -12.26 -12.07
N TYR A 238 0.92 -13.55 -11.86
CA TYR A 238 -0.46 -14.05 -11.82
C TYR A 238 -1.20 -13.71 -10.53
N ASN A 239 -0.49 -13.56 -9.40
CA ASN A 239 -1.09 -12.97 -8.20
C ASN A 239 -1.48 -11.51 -8.43
N LEU A 240 -0.61 -10.72 -9.06
CA LEU A 240 -0.90 -9.34 -9.43
C LEU A 240 -2.08 -9.29 -10.42
N GLU A 241 -2.07 -10.07 -11.50
CA GLU A 241 -3.17 -10.16 -12.47
C GLU A 241 -4.52 -10.34 -11.76
N PHE A 242 -4.60 -11.27 -10.79
CA PHE A 242 -5.80 -11.47 -9.98
C PHE A 242 -6.13 -10.25 -9.12
N LEU A 243 -5.17 -9.73 -8.36
CA LEU A 243 -5.37 -8.59 -7.46
C LEU A 243 -5.78 -7.31 -8.22
N GLU A 244 -5.27 -7.08 -9.42
CA GLU A 244 -5.62 -5.91 -10.24
C GLU A 244 -6.98 -6.04 -10.93
N SER A 245 -7.36 -7.26 -11.33
CA SER A 245 -8.63 -7.50 -12.04
C SER A 245 -9.81 -7.72 -11.11
N GLU A 246 -9.62 -8.44 -10.00
CA GLU A 246 -10.70 -8.89 -9.11
C GLU A 246 -10.78 -8.08 -7.79
N VAL A 247 -9.70 -7.41 -7.38
CA VAL A 247 -9.61 -6.61 -6.14
C VAL A 247 -9.31 -5.14 -6.44
N LYS A 248 -10.27 -4.50 -7.11
CA LYS A 248 -10.13 -3.11 -7.58
C LYS A 248 -10.21 -2.07 -6.46
N ASP A 249 -11.01 -2.36 -5.44
CA ASP A 249 -11.25 -1.47 -4.31
C ASP A 249 -11.59 -2.25 -3.03
N LEU A 250 -11.71 -1.53 -1.91
CA LEU A 250 -11.97 -2.08 -0.57
C LEU A 250 -13.36 -2.74 -0.42
N SER A 251 -14.28 -2.55 -1.37
CA SER A 251 -15.59 -3.22 -1.35
C SER A 251 -15.54 -4.63 -1.93
N SER A 252 -14.40 -5.04 -2.50
CA SER A 252 -14.22 -6.38 -3.04
C SER A 252 -14.43 -7.45 -1.96
N LYS A 253 -15.23 -8.45 -2.29
CA LYS A 253 -15.52 -9.61 -1.42
C LYS A 253 -14.70 -10.84 -1.80
N LYS A 254 -13.65 -10.65 -2.60
CA LYS A 254 -12.78 -11.74 -3.03
C LYS A 254 -11.98 -12.24 -1.84
N THR A 255 -11.94 -13.55 -1.74
CA THR A 255 -11.35 -14.25 -0.62
C THR A 255 -9.93 -14.72 -0.95
N VAL A 256 -9.18 -15.06 0.08
CA VAL A 256 -7.89 -15.74 -0.04
C VAL A 256 -8.07 -17.07 -0.78
N GLY A 257 -9.18 -17.77 -0.56
CA GLY A 257 -9.54 -18.97 -1.31
C GLY A 257 -9.71 -18.73 -2.81
N ASP A 258 -10.38 -17.64 -3.21
CA ASP A 258 -10.55 -17.27 -4.62
C ASP A 258 -9.20 -17.00 -5.30
N LEU A 259 -8.26 -16.36 -4.60
CA LEU A 259 -6.90 -16.15 -5.10
C LEU A 259 -6.19 -17.49 -5.31
N PHE A 260 -6.26 -18.39 -4.33
CA PHE A 260 -5.59 -19.69 -4.42
C PHE A 260 -6.20 -20.58 -5.52
N ASP A 261 -7.51 -20.49 -5.74
CA ASP A 261 -8.19 -21.23 -6.81
C ASP A 261 -7.85 -20.69 -8.20
N SER A 262 -7.28 -19.49 -8.30
CA SER A 262 -6.75 -18.93 -9.55
C SER A 262 -5.39 -19.52 -9.96
N TYR A 263 -4.70 -20.23 -9.04
CA TYR A 263 -3.39 -20.80 -9.32
C TYR A 263 -3.49 -21.95 -10.33
N ASN A 264 -2.64 -21.87 -11.35
CA ASN A 264 -2.69 -22.76 -12.49
C ASN A 264 -1.25 -23.09 -12.93
N TYR A 265 -0.95 -24.39 -13.07
CA TYR A 265 0.38 -24.87 -13.40
C TYR A 265 0.84 -24.41 -14.79
N GLU A 266 -0.05 -24.37 -15.76
CA GLU A 266 0.22 -24.00 -17.16
C GLU A 266 0.53 -22.50 -17.29
N LYS A 267 0.04 -21.68 -16.37
CA LYS A 267 0.40 -20.27 -16.21
C LYS A 267 1.72 -20.13 -15.45
N ILE A 268 1.77 -20.66 -14.23
CA ILE A 268 2.86 -20.41 -13.26
C ILE A 268 4.14 -21.21 -13.61
N HIS A 269 4.00 -22.35 -14.27
CA HIS A 269 5.03 -23.35 -14.60
C HIS A 269 5.63 -24.08 -13.39
N SER A 270 5.00 -23.96 -12.22
CA SER A 270 5.33 -24.69 -11.00
C SER A 270 4.06 -24.88 -10.17
N ASN A 271 4.11 -25.83 -9.24
CA ASN A 271 3.02 -26.10 -8.31
C ASN A 271 3.07 -25.10 -7.15
N ALA A 272 2.24 -24.05 -7.25
CA ALA A 272 2.04 -23.12 -6.16
C ALA A 272 1.37 -23.85 -4.98
N GLY A 273 1.99 -23.80 -3.80
CA GLY A 273 1.47 -24.45 -2.60
C GLY A 273 0.69 -23.50 -1.72
N VAL A 274 -0.17 -24.08 -0.87
CA VAL A 274 -0.91 -23.36 0.16
C VAL A 274 -0.88 -24.17 1.46
N ARG A 275 -0.85 -23.49 2.60
CA ARG A 275 -0.86 -24.09 3.93
C ARG A 275 -1.77 -23.29 4.86
N TYR A 276 -2.63 -23.99 5.59
CA TYR A 276 -3.68 -23.41 6.46
C TYR A 276 -3.95 -24.21 7.74
N ASP A 277 -3.20 -25.29 8.02
CA ASP A 277 -3.38 -26.13 9.21
C ASP A 277 -3.12 -25.38 10.52
N LEU A 278 -2.33 -24.30 10.48
CA LEU A 278 -2.05 -23.42 11.61
C LEU A 278 -3.18 -22.42 11.88
N PHE A 279 -4.13 -22.28 10.95
CA PHE A 279 -5.19 -21.30 11.06
C PHE A 279 -6.33 -21.82 11.93
N ARG A 280 -6.79 -21.03 12.91
CA ARG A 280 -7.92 -21.42 13.75
C ARG A 280 -9.19 -21.54 12.91
N GLY A 281 -9.85 -22.69 13.00
CA GLY A 281 -11.00 -23.03 12.15
C GLY A 281 -10.62 -23.74 10.84
N GLY A 282 -9.33 -24.01 10.62
CA GLY A 282 -8.84 -24.83 9.52
C GLY A 282 -9.02 -24.19 8.13
N ALA A 283 -9.07 -25.04 7.11
CA ALA A 283 -9.06 -24.64 5.70
C ALA A 283 -10.20 -23.68 5.33
N GLU A 284 -11.42 -23.96 5.79
CA GLU A 284 -12.61 -23.17 5.45
C GLU A 284 -12.52 -21.75 6.04
N ALA A 285 -12.09 -21.64 7.30
CA ALA A 285 -11.89 -20.35 7.94
C ALA A 285 -10.76 -19.54 7.28
N ALA A 286 -9.64 -20.18 6.94
CA ALA A 286 -8.52 -19.53 6.26
C ALA A 286 -8.92 -19.03 4.86
N ARG A 287 -9.56 -19.89 4.07
CA ARG A 287 -9.94 -19.59 2.69
C ARG A 287 -11.07 -18.57 2.58
N SER A 288 -11.89 -18.41 3.61
CA SER A 288 -12.99 -17.42 3.63
C SER A 288 -12.56 -16.01 4.03
N ARG A 289 -11.31 -15.81 4.49
CA ARG A 289 -10.77 -14.46 4.75
C ARG A 289 -10.76 -13.62 3.48
N LEU A 290 -11.09 -12.35 3.61
CA LEU A 290 -11.08 -11.43 2.47
C LEU A 290 -9.64 -11.05 2.16
N LEU A 291 -9.33 -10.83 0.88
CA LEU A 291 -8.03 -10.27 0.52
C LEU A 291 -7.85 -8.86 1.08
N THR A 292 -8.95 -8.11 1.23
CA THR A 292 -8.93 -6.78 1.86
C THR A 292 -8.51 -6.83 3.34
N ASP A 293 -8.63 -7.98 4.01
CA ASP A 293 -8.17 -8.17 5.40
C ASP A 293 -6.64 -8.20 5.52
N PHE A 294 -5.91 -8.27 4.40
CA PHE A 294 -4.45 -8.25 4.37
C PHE A 294 -3.87 -7.14 3.48
N PHE A 295 -4.55 -6.83 2.37
CA PHE A 295 -4.07 -5.85 1.39
C PHE A 295 -4.76 -4.48 1.53
N GLY A 296 -5.89 -4.38 2.21
CA GLY A 296 -6.70 -3.17 2.31
C GLY A 296 -6.38 -2.30 3.52
N ASN A 297 -6.63 -1.00 3.41
CA ASN A 297 -6.65 -0.13 4.59
C ASN A 297 -7.90 -0.38 5.45
N ILE A 298 -7.72 -0.29 6.77
CA ILE A 298 -8.81 -0.22 7.72
C ILE A 298 -8.92 1.23 8.18
N GLN A 299 -9.89 1.95 7.64
CA GLN A 299 -10.25 3.25 8.17
C GLN A 299 -11.33 3.07 9.23
N ASN A 300 -10.95 3.10 10.50
CA ASN A 300 -11.90 3.32 11.58
C ASN A 300 -12.36 4.77 11.50
N VAL A 301 -13.42 5.03 10.74
CA VAL A 301 -14.14 6.30 10.83
C VAL A 301 -14.97 6.23 12.11
N GLU A 302 -14.43 6.74 13.21
CA GLU A 302 -15.25 7.10 14.36
C GLU A 302 -16.19 8.23 13.91
N VAL A 303 -17.41 7.86 13.52
CA VAL A 303 -18.49 8.83 13.31
C VAL A 303 -18.88 9.30 14.70
N ASP A 304 -18.23 10.35 15.17
CA ASP A 304 -18.57 11.00 16.42
C ASP A 304 -20.06 11.39 16.32
N GLY A 305 -20.90 10.70 17.08
CA GLY A 305 -22.37 10.67 16.93
C GLY A 305 -23.08 12.01 17.20
N ASN A 306 -22.34 13.09 17.38
CA ASN A 306 -22.87 14.43 17.31
C ASN A 306 -22.91 14.85 15.84
N ARG A 307 -24.07 14.64 15.20
CA ARG A 307 -24.47 15.43 14.02
C ARG A 307 -24.32 16.91 14.37
N ASN A 308 -23.18 17.49 14.03
CA ASN A 308 -22.94 18.92 14.16
C ASN A 308 -23.92 19.61 13.23
N ALA A 309 -24.97 20.21 13.80
CA ALA A 309 -26.02 20.94 13.08
C ALA A 309 -25.45 22.01 12.11
N THR A 310 -24.20 22.43 12.32
CA THR A 310 -23.45 23.34 11.45
C THR A 310 -23.17 22.75 10.06
N ILE A 311 -22.93 21.44 9.94
CA ILE A 311 -22.64 20.80 8.64
C ILE A 311 -23.90 20.74 7.78
N ASP A 312 -25.04 20.42 8.38
CA ASP A 312 -26.33 20.41 7.68
C ASP A 312 -26.72 21.84 7.23
N GLU A 313 -26.43 22.85 8.06
CA GLU A 313 -26.61 24.27 7.69
C GLU A 313 -25.69 24.69 6.54
N ASP A 314 -24.42 24.27 6.55
CA ASP A 314 -23.46 24.59 5.49
C ASP A 314 -23.82 23.91 4.15
N ILE A 315 -24.28 22.66 4.19
CA ILE A 315 -24.78 21.93 3.00
C ILE A 315 -26.05 22.60 2.43
N LEU A 316 -26.95 23.05 3.31
CA LEU A 316 -28.14 23.83 2.92
C LEU A 316 -27.77 25.20 2.34
N ALA A 317 -26.76 25.88 2.89
CA ALA A 317 -26.26 27.14 2.35
C ALA A 317 -25.60 26.94 0.97
N LEU A 318 -24.83 25.87 0.80
CA LEU A 318 -24.21 25.54 -0.49
C LEU A 318 -25.25 25.23 -1.56
N SER A 319 -26.24 24.39 -1.24
CA SER A 319 -27.30 24.02 -2.19
C SER A 319 -28.13 25.22 -2.65
N ARG A 320 -28.44 26.16 -1.74
CA ARG A 320 -29.09 27.44 -2.09
C ARG A 320 -28.23 28.32 -2.99
N THR A 321 -26.92 28.34 -2.74
CA THR A 321 -25.97 29.11 -3.55
C THR A 321 -25.86 28.54 -4.97
N ILE A 322 -25.80 27.21 -5.10
CA ILE A 322 -25.78 26.52 -6.40
C ILE A 322 -27.07 26.79 -7.18
N ALA A 323 -28.23 26.75 -6.53
CA ALA A 323 -29.52 27.06 -7.17
C ALA A 323 -29.55 28.51 -7.69
N LYS A 324 -29.08 29.47 -6.88
CA LYS A 324 -29.04 30.88 -7.27
C LYS A 324 -28.09 31.13 -8.45
N LEU A 325 -26.94 30.46 -8.47
CA LEU A 325 -26.00 30.56 -9.59
C LEU A 325 -26.57 29.99 -10.89
N ARG A 326 -27.37 28.92 -10.82
CA ARG A 326 -28.09 28.39 -11.99
C ARG A 326 -29.13 29.35 -12.53
N GLU A 327 -29.95 29.95 -11.66
CA GLU A 327 -30.92 30.97 -12.09
C GLU A 327 -30.25 32.19 -12.72
N MET A 328 -29.11 32.64 -12.18
CA MET A 328 -28.35 33.74 -12.76
C MET A 328 -27.80 33.39 -14.16
N ALA A 329 -27.29 32.17 -14.34
CA ALA A 329 -26.82 31.71 -15.64
C ALA A 329 -27.98 31.62 -16.68
N GLU A 330 -29.14 31.12 -16.27
CA GLU A 330 -30.33 31.05 -17.13
C GLU A 330 -30.86 32.46 -17.49
N GLN A 331 -30.77 33.43 -16.57
CA GLN A 331 -31.15 34.82 -16.83
C GLN A 331 -30.17 35.52 -17.78
N GLU A 332 -28.86 35.27 -17.67
CA GLU A 332 -27.87 35.78 -18.62
C GLU A 332 -28.09 35.20 -20.03
N GLU A 333 -28.40 33.90 -20.12
CA GLU A 333 -28.68 33.23 -21.39
C GLU A 333 -29.98 33.75 -22.03
N ALA A 334 -31.02 34.01 -21.22
CA ALA A 334 -32.27 34.62 -21.67
C ALA A 334 -32.10 36.10 -22.08
N ALA A 335 -31.23 36.85 -21.41
CA ALA A 335 -30.92 38.24 -21.76
C ALA A 335 -30.11 38.32 -23.07
N ALA A 336 -29.18 37.40 -23.30
CA ALA A 336 -28.45 37.27 -24.55
C ALA A 336 -29.38 36.91 -25.74
N SER A 337 -30.41 36.11 -25.49
CA SER A 337 -31.42 35.75 -26.50
C SER A 337 -32.34 36.93 -26.90
N LYS A 338 -32.68 37.83 -25.96
CA LYS A 338 -33.53 39.01 -26.22
C LYS A 338 -32.82 40.17 -26.93
N SER A 339 -31.49 40.20 -26.93
CA SER A 339 -30.71 41.22 -27.65
C SER A 339 -30.66 40.99 -29.17
N ASN A 340 -31.09 39.83 -29.68
CA ASN A 340 -31.00 39.46 -31.11
C ASN A 340 -32.28 39.71 -31.92
N THR A 341 -33.26 40.45 -31.39
CA THR A 341 -34.56 40.67 -32.05
C THR A 341 -34.88 42.13 -32.35
N THR A 342 -33.90 42.92 -32.78
CA THR A 342 -34.18 44.16 -33.53
C THR A 342 -33.04 44.50 -34.49
N GLU A 343 -33.21 44.11 -35.75
CA GLU A 343 -32.72 44.76 -37.00
C GLU A 343 -32.45 43.69 -38.08
N SER A 344 -33.39 43.60 -39.02
CA SER A 344 -33.15 42.98 -40.33
C SER A 344 -32.95 44.08 -41.35
N ASN A 345 -31.77 44.14 -41.97
CA ASN A 345 -31.57 44.19 -43.44
C ASN A 345 -30.22 44.83 -43.82
N LYS A 346 -29.22 44.00 -44.13
CA LYS A 346 -28.58 43.93 -45.47
C LYS A 346 -27.45 42.90 -45.47
N ALA A 347 -27.39 42.15 -46.57
CA ALA A 347 -26.61 40.96 -46.78
C ALA A 347 -25.10 41.21 -46.87
N GLU A 348 -24.32 40.39 -46.16
CA GLU A 348 -23.09 39.68 -46.61
C GLU A 348 -22.33 39.08 -45.41
N SER A 349 -22.22 37.75 -45.30
CA SER A 349 -21.31 37.02 -44.36
C SER A 349 -21.39 35.51 -44.64
N ARG A 350 -20.42 34.61 -44.41
CA ARG A 350 -19.01 34.56 -43.98
C ARG A 350 -18.60 33.08 -44.16
N PRO A 351 -17.35 32.70 -44.50
CA PRO A 351 -16.90 31.33 -44.29
C PRO A 351 -16.41 31.13 -42.84
N SER A 352 -16.72 29.94 -42.31
CA SER A 352 -16.39 29.35 -41.00
C SER A 352 -15.12 29.88 -40.30
N LYS A 353 -15.26 30.34 -39.04
CA LYS A 353 -14.18 30.34 -38.04
C LYS A 353 -14.70 30.04 -36.62
N ARG A 354 -14.42 28.81 -36.18
CA ARG A 354 -13.90 28.36 -34.87
C ARG A 354 -14.51 28.98 -33.60
N VAL A 355 -15.34 28.19 -32.92
CA VAL A 355 -15.70 28.38 -31.50
C VAL A 355 -14.42 28.38 -30.67
N GLN A 356 -14.12 29.50 -29.98
CA GLN A 356 -13.13 29.52 -28.91
C GLN A 356 -13.73 28.78 -27.72
N MET A 357 -13.16 27.63 -27.37
CA MET A 357 -13.42 26.97 -26.11
C MET A 357 -13.08 27.90 -24.94
N ALA A 358 -13.92 27.85 -23.91
CA ALA A 358 -13.73 28.55 -22.65
C ALA A 358 -12.33 28.26 -22.09
N LYS A 359 -11.61 29.33 -21.73
CA LYS A 359 -10.31 29.26 -21.07
C LYS A 359 -10.49 28.63 -19.67
N PRO A 360 -9.63 27.67 -19.26
CA PRO A 360 -9.60 27.23 -17.88
C PRO A 360 -9.22 28.41 -16.99
N LEU A 361 -9.86 28.53 -15.82
CA LEU A 361 -9.46 29.43 -14.74
C LEU A 361 -8.11 28.97 -14.18
N THR A 362 -7.05 29.36 -14.86
CA THR A 362 -5.69 29.36 -14.33
C THR A 362 -5.08 30.70 -14.72
N ASP A 363 -5.22 31.68 -13.83
CA ASP A 363 -4.39 32.88 -13.91
C ASP A 363 -4.16 33.46 -12.50
N ASP A 364 -3.63 32.62 -11.61
CA ASP A 364 -2.92 33.11 -10.42
C ASP A 364 -1.50 33.51 -10.81
N ASN A 365 -1.43 34.64 -11.51
CA ASN A 365 -0.37 35.65 -11.47
C ASN A 365 1.05 35.10 -11.18
N TRP A 366 1.54 34.20 -12.03
CA TRP A 366 2.83 33.53 -11.83
C TRP A 366 4.02 34.53 -11.81
N TYR A 367 3.85 35.66 -12.51
CA TYR A 367 4.84 36.73 -12.55
C TYR A 367 4.96 37.48 -11.23
N THR A 368 3.86 37.67 -10.47
CA THR A 368 3.96 38.30 -9.16
C THR A 368 4.64 37.38 -8.16
N LYS A 369 4.41 36.06 -8.22
CA LYS A 369 5.15 35.08 -7.38
C LYS A 369 6.65 35.09 -7.67
N LYS A 370 7.05 35.19 -8.95
CA LYS A 370 8.47 35.35 -9.31
C LYS A 370 9.06 36.70 -8.89
N LEU A 371 8.29 37.78 -9.01
CA LEU A 371 8.73 39.10 -8.58
C LEU A 371 8.94 39.15 -7.07
N VAL A 372 8.02 38.60 -6.29
CA VAL A 372 8.12 38.49 -4.82
C VAL A 372 9.29 37.57 -4.42
N GLY A 373 9.49 36.45 -5.12
CA GLY A 373 10.63 35.58 -4.88
C GLY A 373 11.97 36.26 -5.19
N ALA A 374 12.05 37.01 -6.28
CA ALA A 374 13.24 37.75 -6.68
C ALA A 374 13.56 38.90 -5.71
N THR A 375 12.55 39.63 -5.23
CA THR A 375 12.76 40.71 -4.25
C THR A 375 13.17 40.17 -2.87
N ALA A 376 12.63 39.01 -2.46
CA ALA A 376 13.06 38.33 -1.23
C ALA A 376 14.52 37.86 -1.31
N LEU A 377 14.95 37.28 -2.43
CA LEU A 377 16.34 36.86 -2.61
C LEU A 377 17.31 38.05 -2.66
N ALA A 378 16.93 39.15 -3.33
CA ALA A 378 17.75 40.36 -3.38
C ALA A 378 17.90 41.02 -2.00
N SER A 379 16.85 41.01 -1.18
CA SER A 379 16.89 41.56 0.17
C SER A 379 17.73 40.69 1.12
N CYS A 380 17.65 39.36 1.01
CA CYS A 380 18.56 38.47 1.74
C CYS A 380 20.03 38.67 1.36
N ALA A 381 20.33 38.80 0.06
CA ALA A 381 21.69 39.06 -0.40
C ALA A 381 22.22 40.42 0.08
N ALA A 382 21.39 41.45 0.08
CA ALA A 382 21.74 42.77 0.61
C ALA A 382 22.02 42.73 2.12
N LEU A 383 21.18 42.02 2.89
CA LEU A 383 21.39 41.83 4.34
C LEU A 383 22.68 41.07 4.63
N TRP A 384 22.98 40.02 3.86
CA TRP A 384 24.22 39.26 4.01
C TRP A 384 25.47 40.11 3.69
N ALA A 385 25.41 40.94 2.64
CA ALA A 385 26.50 41.84 2.29
C ALA A 385 26.69 42.94 3.35
N LEU A 386 25.60 43.49 3.91
CA LEU A 386 25.67 44.47 4.99
C LEU A 386 26.24 43.88 6.28
N GLY A 387 25.82 42.66 6.64
CA GLY A 387 26.39 41.92 7.78
C GLY A 387 27.88 41.67 7.60
N SER A 388 28.30 41.22 6.41
CA SER A 388 29.71 40.99 6.10
C SER A 388 30.55 42.28 6.11
N TYR A 389 29.97 43.42 5.72
CA TYR A 389 30.63 44.73 5.76
C TYR A 389 30.74 45.29 7.19
N LEU A 390 29.80 44.96 8.08
CA LEU A 390 29.83 45.37 9.48
C LEU A 390 30.77 44.51 10.34
N GLU A 391 30.99 43.25 9.94
CA GLU A 391 31.97 42.35 10.58
C GLU A 391 33.43 42.58 10.14
N THR A 392 33.68 43.43 9.14
CA THR A 392 35.05 43.73 8.72
C THR A 392 35.70 44.69 9.72
N PRO A 393 36.80 44.31 10.41
CA PRO A 393 37.44 45.17 11.39
C PRO A 393 38.03 46.39 10.69
N LYS A 394 37.60 47.59 11.08
CA LYS A 394 38.28 48.83 10.72
C LYS A 394 39.59 48.87 11.52
N ASN A 395 40.72 48.74 10.81
CA ASN A 395 42.05 49.01 11.37
C ASN A 395 42.14 50.42 11.96
#